data_AF-A0AAF0RKS4-F1
#
_entry.id   AF-A0AAF0RKS4-F1
#
_cell.length_a   1.000
_cell.length_b   1.000
_cell.length_c   1.000
_cell.angle_alpha   90.00
_cell.angle_beta   90.00
_cell.angle_gamma   90.00
#
_symmetry.space_group_name_H-M   'P 1'
#
loop_
_entity.id
_entity.type
_entity.pdbx_description
1 polymer ?
#
loop_
_entity_poly.entity_id
_entity_poly.type
_entity_poly.pdbx_seq_one_letter_code
_entity_poly.pdbx_strand_id
1 'polypeptide(L)'
;MSTLGEVVARRAAAAAVAFALVAGVSGCAALTGSGHAGSAAAVKAKHTAPAKRRAQQPLPFDANGTIDVPADLAATSQAQHQSGIALGEACVPDAGYDDITSGAQVTILDPSDTKIAIGSLEPGVVVKGATDAVTDARCQYTFDVSGVPGNYSLYSVHIGNTFRGEQSFSKQQLYAGVTLHLNS
;
A
#
# COMPACT_ATOMS: atom_id res chain seq x y z
N MET A 1 45.72 -2.44 18.64
CA MET A 1 45.48 -3.64 19.46
C MET A 1 44.38 -3.29 20.47
N SER A 2 43.12 -3.55 20.13
CA SER A 2 41.97 -3.29 21.02
C SER A 2 40.95 -4.43 20.87
N THR A 3 40.96 -5.28 21.89
CA THR A 3 39.90 -6.13 22.46
C THR A 3 38.63 -6.37 21.63
N LEU A 4 38.53 -7.58 21.08
CA LEU A 4 37.28 -8.26 20.73
C LEU A 4 36.62 -8.76 22.03
N GLY A 5 35.37 -8.33 22.28
CA GLY A 5 34.52 -8.81 23.35
C GLY A 5 33.31 -9.56 22.79
N GLU A 6 33.29 -10.86 23.02
CA GLU A 6 32.25 -11.82 22.66
C GLU A 6 31.15 -11.84 23.74
N VAL A 7 29.86 -11.71 23.35
CA VAL A 7 28.71 -12.09 24.21
C VAL A 7 27.62 -12.78 23.39
N VAL A 8 27.70 -14.12 23.41
CA VAL A 8 26.65 -15.12 23.59
C VAL A 8 25.17 -14.76 23.33
N ALA A 9 24.64 -15.43 22.30
CA ALA A 9 23.31 -15.99 22.05
C ALA A 9 22.17 -15.81 23.09
N ARG A 10 20.94 -15.59 22.58
CA ARG A 10 19.69 -16.21 23.10
C ARG A 10 18.54 -16.16 22.08
N ARG A 11 18.23 -17.36 21.57
CA ARG A 11 16.92 -17.97 21.21
C ARG A 11 15.70 -17.05 21.00
N ALA A 12 15.04 -17.22 19.85
CA ALA A 12 13.58 -17.10 19.75
C ALA A 12 13.02 -18.28 18.94
N ALA A 13 11.98 -18.88 19.49
CA ALA A 13 11.43 -20.18 19.15
C ALA A 13 10.39 -20.12 18.02
N ALA A 14 10.18 -21.29 17.41
CA ALA A 14 9.18 -21.58 16.39
C ALA A 14 7.73 -21.42 16.89
N ALA A 15 6.84 -21.05 15.99
CA ALA A 15 5.42 -21.36 16.09
C ALA A 15 4.88 -21.69 14.69
N ALA A 16 4.77 -22.99 14.40
CA ALA A 16 4.01 -23.50 13.27
C ALA A 16 2.54 -23.61 13.69
N VAL A 17 1.64 -22.97 12.95
CA VAL A 17 0.19 -23.12 13.16
C VAL A 17 -0.34 -24.02 12.06
N ALA A 18 -0.75 -25.22 12.46
CA ALA A 18 -1.46 -26.18 11.64
C ALA A 18 -2.95 -25.82 11.60
N PHE A 19 -3.53 -25.69 10.39
CA PHE A 19 -4.98 -25.64 10.21
C PHE A 19 -5.50 -27.03 9.86
N ALA A 20 -6.29 -27.59 10.77
CA ALA A 20 -6.98 -28.87 10.61
C ALA A 20 -8.30 -28.68 9.82
N LEU A 21 -8.54 -29.66 8.95
CA LEU A 21 -9.77 -29.91 8.19
C LEU A 21 -10.99 -30.13 9.11
N VAL A 22 -12.16 -29.62 8.69
CA VAL A 22 -13.46 -30.17 9.11
C VAL A 22 -14.27 -30.51 7.86
N ALA A 23 -14.36 -31.81 7.58
CA ALA A 23 -15.33 -32.41 6.67
C ALA A 23 -16.62 -32.70 7.46
N GLY A 24 -17.75 -32.13 7.02
CA GLY A 24 -19.08 -32.41 7.56
C GLY A 24 -19.92 -33.15 6.53
N VAL A 25 -20.20 -34.42 6.82
CA VAL A 25 -21.06 -35.35 6.07
C VAL A 25 -22.44 -35.39 6.73
N SER A 26 -23.48 -35.75 5.97
CA SER A 26 -24.70 -36.47 6.37
C SER A 26 -26.04 -35.76 6.18
N GLY A 27 -26.96 -36.47 5.52
CA GLY A 27 -28.31 -36.63 6.07
C GLY A 27 -29.46 -36.57 5.07
N CYS A 28 -30.00 -37.73 4.70
CA CYS A 28 -31.21 -37.95 3.92
C CYS A 28 -32.49 -37.36 4.53
N ALA A 29 -33.45 -36.96 3.68
CA ALA A 29 -34.87 -37.23 3.92
C ALA A 29 -35.65 -37.25 2.61
N ALA A 30 -36.08 -38.45 2.21
CA ALA A 30 -37.13 -38.65 1.21
C ALA A 30 -38.49 -38.44 1.87
N LEU A 31 -39.39 -37.71 1.21
CA LEU A 31 -40.82 -37.67 1.54
C LEU A 31 -41.61 -37.95 0.26
N THR A 32 -42.28 -39.10 0.29
CA THR A 32 -43.28 -39.55 -0.67
C THR A 32 -44.60 -38.81 -0.42
N GLY A 33 -45.20 -38.26 -1.47
CA GLY A 33 -46.51 -37.62 -1.40
C GLY A 33 -47.23 -37.71 -2.74
N SER A 34 -48.16 -38.66 -2.82
CA SER A 34 -49.10 -38.86 -3.93
C SER A 34 -50.26 -37.86 -3.80
N GLY A 35 -50.51 -37.06 -4.84
CA GLY A 35 -51.60 -36.07 -4.87
C GLY A 35 -52.14 -35.88 -6.29
N HIS A 36 -53.46 -35.85 -6.42
CA HIS A 36 -54.21 -36.05 -7.65
C HIS A 36 -54.24 -34.86 -8.62
N ALA A 37 -54.30 -35.22 -9.91
CA ALA A 37 -54.87 -34.55 -11.08
C ALA A 37 -55.44 -33.11 -10.93
N GLY A 38 -54.82 -32.20 -11.67
CA GLY A 38 -55.40 -30.92 -12.07
C GLY A 38 -54.72 -30.42 -13.35
N SER A 39 -55.26 -30.79 -14.50
CA SER A 39 -54.85 -30.25 -15.81
C SER A 39 -55.20 -28.76 -15.89
N ALA A 40 -54.23 -27.91 -15.62
CA ALA A 40 -54.20 -26.54 -16.11
C ALA A 40 -52.95 -26.39 -16.97
N ALA A 41 -53.14 -26.10 -18.26
CA ALA A 41 -52.06 -25.81 -19.19
C ALA A 41 -51.33 -24.54 -18.73
N ALA A 42 -50.30 -24.72 -17.91
CA ALA A 42 -49.36 -23.67 -17.56
C ALA A 42 -48.52 -23.38 -18.80
N VAL A 43 -48.82 -22.24 -19.44
CA VAL A 43 -47.91 -21.58 -20.37
C VAL A 43 -46.54 -21.52 -19.68
N LYS A 44 -45.58 -22.32 -20.15
CA LYS A 44 -44.17 -22.22 -19.76
C LYS A 44 -43.66 -20.86 -20.23
N ALA A 45 -43.97 -19.81 -19.49
CA ALA A 45 -43.15 -18.62 -19.49
C ALA A 45 -41.76 -19.09 -19.06
N LYS A 46 -40.84 -19.19 -20.02
CA LYS A 46 -39.41 -19.28 -19.76
C LYS A 46 -39.07 -18.06 -18.92
N HIS A 47 -39.09 -18.22 -17.60
CA HIS A 47 -38.49 -17.29 -16.68
C HIS A 47 -36.99 -17.44 -16.91
N THR A 48 -36.49 -16.70 -17.90
CA THR A 48 -35.07 -16.41 -18.02
C THR A 48 -34.72 -15.76 -16.70
N ALA A 49 -34.06 -16.52 -15.81
CA ALA A 49 -33.52 -15.98 -14.59
C ALA A 49 -32.77 -14.68 -14.96
N PRO A 50 -33.01 -13.55 -14.27
CA PRO A 50 -32.30 -12.33 -14.58
C PRO A 50 -30.82 -12.68 -14.52
N ALA A 51 -30.11 -12.48 -15.64
CA ALA A 51 -28.66 -12.61 -15.67
C ALA A 51 -28.16 -11.81 -14.46
N LYS A 52 -27.49 -12.48 -13.52
CA LYS A 52 -26.81 -11.81 -12.40
C LYS A 52 -26.08 -10.65 -13.05
N ARG A 53 -26.56 -9.42 -12.85
CA ARG A 53 -25.79 -8.22 -13.17
C ARG A 53 -24.50 -8.47 -12.42
N ARG A 54 -23.41 -8.78 -13.13
CA ARG A 54 -22.07 -8.64 -12.56
C ARG A 54 -22.10 -7.21 -12.06
N ALA A 55 -22.21 -7.03 -10.74
CA ALA A 55 -21.98 -5.74 -10.13
C ALA A 55 -20.66 -5.30 -10.74
N GLN A 56 -20.68 -4.20 -11.49
CA GLN A 56 -19.49 -3.70 -12.14
C GLN A 56 -18.50 -3.48 -11.00
N GLN A 57 -17.55 -4.41 -10.86
CA GLN A 57 -16.49 -4.23 -9.89
C GLN A 57 -15.81 -2.93 -10.30
N PRO A 58 -15.71 -1.96 -9.38
CA PRO A 58 -15.03 -0.72 -9.67
C PRO A 58 -13.66 -1.01 -10.28
N LEU A 59 -13.38 -0.38 -11.42
CA LEU A 59 -12.13 -0.60 -12.13
C LEU A 59 -10.95 -0.25 -11.22
N PRO A 60 -9.85 -1.02 -11.29
CA PRO A 60 -8.60 -0.63 -10.67
C PRO A 60 -8.14 0.74 -11.18
N PHE A 61 -7.33 1.43 -10.39
CA PHE A 61 -6.75 2.72 -10.74
C PHE A 61 -5.28 2.78 -10.31
N ASP A 62 -4.55 3.76 -10.83
CA ASP A 62 -3.18 4.03 -10.45
C ASP A 62 -3.16 5.13 -9.39
N ALA A 63 -2.51 4.86 -8.26
CA ALA A 63 -2.33 5.82 -7.17
C ALA A 63 -0.91 6.39 -7.24
N ASN A 64 -0.81 7.72 -7.28
CA ASN A 64 0.48 8.40 -7.34
C ASN A 64 0.60 9.43 -6.22
N GLY A 65 1.82 9.87 -5.96
CA GLY A 65 2.07 10.90 -4.97
C GLY A 65 3.55 11.18 -4.76
N THR A 66 3.80 12.15 -3.88
CA THR A 66 5.13 12.58 -3.49
C THR A 66 5.29 12.60 -1.98
N ILE A 67 6.52 12.44 -1.51
CA ILE A 67 6.90 12.51 -0.11
C ILE A 67 8.06 13.48 0.01
N ASP A 68 7.90 14.48 0.86
CA ASP A 68 8.91 15.49 1.11
C ASP A 68 9.48 15.35 2.52
N VAL A 69 10.78 15.09 2.61
CA VAL A 69 11.54 15.03 3.87
C VAL A 69 12.60 16.13 3.91
N PRO A 70 13.04 16.58 5.09
CA PRO A 70 14.20 17.48 5.20
C PRO A 70 15.44 16.82 4.59
N ALA A 71 16.30 17.62 3.95
CA ALA A 71 17.57 17.14 3.38
C ALA A 71 18.74 17.37 4.35
N ASP A 72 19.68 16.43 4.39
CA ASP A 72 21.01 16.69 4.94
C ASP A 72 21.79 17.51 3.90
N LEU A 73 22.02 18.79 4.21
CA LEU A 73 22.66 19.71 3.27
C LEU A 73 24.10 19.31 2.94
N ALA A 74 24.84 18.82 3.94
CA ALA A 74 26.23 18.45 3.79
C ALA A 74 26.34 17.17 2.96
N ALA A 75 25.59 16.13 3.33
CA ALA A 75 25.59 14.87 2.58
C ALA A 75 25.03 15.03 1.16
N THR A 76 24.02 15.89 0.97
CA THR A 76 23.47 16.20 -0.36
C THR A 76 24.50 16.91 -1.24
N SER A 77 25.16 17.96 -0.75
CA SER A 77 26.21 18.64 -1.54
C SER A 77 27.36 17.70 -1.92
N GLN A 78 27.73 16.78 -1.02
CA GLN A 78 28.73 15.74 -1.28
C GLN A 78 28.26 14.74 -2.35
N ALA A 79 27.01 14.28 -2.28
CA ALA A 79 26.43 13.35 -3.26
C ALA A 79 26.32 13.98 -4.66
N GLN A 80 26.12 15.30 -4.73
CA GLN A 80 26.08 16.05 -5.99
C GLN A 80 27.47 16.43 -6.52
N HIS A 81 28.54 16.22 -5.74
CA HIS A 81 29.90 16.64 -6.06
C HIS A 81 30.04 18.15 -6.35
N GLN A 82 29.30 18.99 -5.61
CA GLN A 82 29.25 20.43 -5.83
C GLN A 82 29.37 21.21 -4.51
N SER A 83 29.76 22.49 -4.61
CA SER A 83 29.90 23.40 -3.45
C SER A 83 28.56 23.94 -2.91
N GLY A 84 27.44 23.46 -3.44
CA GLY A 84 26.08 23.87 -3.11
C GLY A 84 25.10 22.75 -3.46
N ILE A 85 23.81 23.07 -3.44
CA ILE A 85 22.74 22.12 -3.74
C ILE A 85 21.97 22.60 -4.97
N ALA A 86 21.93 21.77 -6.00
CA ALA A 86 21.16 22.00 -7.22
C ALA A 86 19.77 21.34 -7.13
N LEU A 87 18.75 22.01 -7.69
CA LEU A 87 17.40 21.44 -7.83
C LEU A 87 17.38 20.32 -8.87
N GLY A 88 16.54 19.31 -8.64
CA GLY A 88 16.35 18.19 -9.54
C GLY A 88 17.48 17.15 -9.50
N GLU A 89 18.54 17.42 -8.75
CA GLU A 89 19.67 16.51 -8.56
C GLU A 89 19.46 15.61 -7.34
N ALA A 90 20.34 14.60 -7.21
CA ALA A 90 20.30 13.62 -6.13
C ALA A 90 20.18 14.28 -4.75
N CYS A 91 19.34 13.73 -3.88
CA CYS A 91 19.09 14.25 -2.55
C CYS A 91 19.35 13.20 -1.47
N VAL A 92 20.02 13.61 -0.40
CA VAL A 92 20.25 12.78 0.79
C VAL A 92 19.36 13.30 1.92
N PRO A 93 18.44 12.49 2.44
CA PRO A 93 17.52 12.93 3.49
C PRO A 93 18.26 13.11 4.81
N ASP A 94 17.72 13.94 5.69
CA ASP A 94 18.29 14.19 7.01
C ASP A 94 18.21 12.95 7.91
N ALA A 95 19.07 12.90 8.94
CA ALA A 95 19.15 11.77 9.85
C ALA A 95 17.78 11.45 10.47
N GLY A 96 17.41 10.17 10.49
CA GLY A 96 16.10 9.74 10.98
C GLY A 96 15.05 9.55 9.88
N TYR A 97 15.39 9.78 8.62
CA TYR A 97 14.60 9.42 7.42
C TYR A 97 15.31 8.39 6.54
N ASP A 98 16.27 7.64 7.08
CA ASP A 98 17.15 6.72 6.34
C ASP A 98 16.41 5.55 5.64
N ASP A 99 15.17 5.26 6.04
CA ASP A 99 14.29 4.28 5.41
C ASP A 99 13.44 4.87 4.26
N ILE A 100 13.47 6.19 4.05
CA ILE A 100 12.85 6.89 2.93
C ILE A 100 13.91 7.06 1.84
N THR A 101 14.15 5.99 1.09
CA THR A 101 15.17 5.92 0.04
C THR A 101 14.58 5.37 -1.25
N SER A 102 15.33 5.50 -2.35
CA SER A 102 14.97 4.87 -3.61
C SER A 102 14.70 3.37 -3.41
N GLY A 103 13.58 2.90 -3.94
CA GLY A 103 13.16 1.50 -3.82
C GLY A 103 12.46 1.15 -2.50
N ALA A 104 12.32 2.08 -1.55
CA ALA A 104 11.56 1.84 -0.34
C ALA A 104 10.10 1.47 -0.67
N GLN A 105 9.53 0.54 0.10
CA GLN A 105 8.19 0.02 -0.17
C GLN A 105 7.12 1.08 0.09
N VAL A 106 6.16 1.18 -0.84
CA VAL A 106 4.89 1.87 -0.66
C VAL A 106 3.79 0.82 -0.60
N THR A 107 3.02 0.80 0.49
CA THR A 107 1.91 -0.13 0.67
C THR A 107 0.60 0.65 0.73
N ILE A 108 -0.39 0.21 -0.03
CA ILE A 108 -1.76 0.73 0.07
C ILE A 108 -2.61 -0.29 0.83
N LEU A 109 -3.30 0.20 1.85
CA LEU A 109 -4.19 -0.57 2.71
C LEU A 109 -5.66 -0.21 2.43
N ASP A 110 -6.53 -1.18 2.63
CA ASP A 110 -7.97 -0.96 2.70
C ASP A 110 -8.43 -0.51 4.11
N PRO A 111 -9.71 -0.17 4.31
CA PRO A 111 -10.22 0.25 5.63
C PRO A 111 -10.16 -0.81 6.74
N SER A 112 -9.78 -2.04 6.43
CA SER A 112 -9.55 -3.14 7.39
C SER A 112 -8.07 -3.45 7.56
N ASP A 113 -7.19 -2.50 7.23
CA ASP A 113 -5.72 -2.60 7.29
C ASP A 113 -5.14 -3.75 6.45
N THR A 114 -5.88 -4.22 5.44
CA THR A 114 -5.41 -5.28 4.55
C THR A 114 -4.57 -4.68 3.43
N LYS A 115 -3.39 -5.23 3.19
CA LYS A 115 -2.52 -4.87 2.06
C LYS A 115 -3.19 -5.22 0.73
N ILE A 116 -3.51 -4.22 -0.08
CA ILE A 116 -4.23 -4.39 -1.36
C ILE A 116 -3.41 -3.98 -2.58
N ALA A 117 -2.36 -3.18 -2.43
CA ALA A 117 -1.40 -2.88 -3.48
C ALA A 117 -0.03 -2.51 -2.90
N ILE A 118 1.03 -2.70 -3.70
CA ILE A 118 2.42 -2.43 -3.32
C ILE A 118 3.11 -1.77 -4.51
N GLY A 119 3.88 -0.71 -4.25
CA GLY A 119 4.84 -0.12 -5.18
C GLY A 119 6.12 0.28 -4.46
N SER A 120 6.87 1.20 -5.05
CA SER A 120 8.15 1.66 -4.53
C SER A 120 8.34 3.16 -4.72
N LEU A 121 9.21 3.75 -3.90
CA LEU A 121 9.70 5.10 -4.12
C LEU A 121 10.71 5.14 -5.26
N GLU A 122 10.58 6.15 -6.11
CA GLU A 122 11.60 6.54 -7.06
C GLU A 122 12.79 7.24 -6.36
N PRO A 123 13.93 7.44 -7.05
CA PRO A 123 15.04 8.20 -6.52
C PRO A 123 14.63 9.60 -6.07
N GLY A 124 15.12 10.01 -4.90
CA GLY A 124 14.81 11.31 -4.32
C GLY A 124 15.60 12.45 -4.97
N VAL A 125 14.92 13.57 -5.22
CA VAL A 125 15.52 14.78 -5.80
C VAL A 125 15.31 16.01 -4.93
N VAL A 126 16.21 16.98 -5.04
CA VAL A 126 16.05 18.26 -4.32
C VAL A 126 14.98 19.10 -5.01
N VAL A 127 13.92 19.48 -4.29
CA VAL A 127 12.82 20.30 -4.85
C VAL A 127 12.70 21.69 -4.25
N LYS A 128 13.41 21.96 -3.15
CA LYS A 128 13.46 23.25 -2.47
C LYS A 128 14.87 23.47 -1.92
N GLY A 129 15.26 24.73 -1.69
CA GLY A 129 16.50 25.09 -0.98
C GLY A 129 17.74 25.36 -1.84
N ALA A 130 17.61 25.49 -3.16
CA ALA A 130 18.74 25.72 -4.07
C ALA A 130 19.20 27.19 -4.20
N THR A 131 18.63 28.11 -3.42
CA THR A 131 19.08 29.51 -3.37
C THR A 131 19.59 29.84 -1.98
N ASP A 132 20.44 30.86 -1.89
CA ASP A 132 21.30 31.39 -0.82
C ASP A 132 20.91 31.21 0.67
N ALA A 133 19.67 30.84 0.97
CA ALA A 133 19.22 30.31 2.26
C ALA A 133 18.94 28.80 2.14
N VAL A 134 20.01 28.00 2.15
CA VAL A 134 20.00 26.52 2.03
C VAL A 134 19.30 25.82 3.22
N THR A 135 18.76 26.57 4.18
CA THR A 135 18.17 26.04 5.42
C THR A 135 16.91 25.20 5.21
N ASP A 136 16.27 25.31 4.04
CA ASP A 136 14.97 24.72 3.75
C ASP A 136 15.03 23.63 2.68
N ALA A 137 16.21 23.05 2.41
CA ALA A 137 16.31 22.04 1.38
C ALA A 137 15.51 20.78 1.74
N ARG A 138 14.80 20.23 0.75
CA ARG A 138 13.95 19.05 0.92
C ARG A 138 14.19 18.03 -0.18
N CYS A 139 14.25 16.77 0.23
CA CYS A 139 14.22 15.63 -0.68
C CYS A 139 12.79 15.25 -0.96
N GLN A 140 12.42 15.26 -2.24
CA GLN A 140 11.15 14.74 -2.71
C GLN A 140 11.36 13.37 -3.35
N TYR A 141 10.54 12.42 -2.92
CA TYR A 141 10.44 11.08 -3.50
C TYR A 141 9.07 10.95 -4.15
N THR A 142 9.00 10.40 -5.35
CA THR A 142 7.73 10.13 -6.03
C THR A 142 7.39 8.65 -5.96
N PHE A 143 6.11 8.31 -6.01
CA PHE A 143 5.67 6.93 -6.17
C PHE A 143 4.51 6.82 -7.15
N ASP A 144 4.44 5.67 -7.79
CA ASP A 144 3.31 5.22 -8.61
C ASP A 144 2.99 3.77 -8.23
N VAL A 145 1.75 3.53 -7.81
CA VAL A 145 1.24 2.21 -7.46
C VAL A 145 0.08 1.89 -8.40
N SER A 146 0.33 0.98 -9.33
CA SER A 146 -0.69 0.57 -10.30
C SER A 146 -1.64 -0.51 -9.77
N GLY A 147 -2.83 -0.57 -10.36
CA GLY A 147 -3.77 -1.67 -10.11
C GLY A 147 -4.45 -1.66 -8.73
N VAL A 148 -4.56 -0.49 -8.09
CA VAL A 148 -5.24 -0.34 -6.80
C VAL A 148 -6.73 -0.65 -6.95
N PRO A 149 -7.29 -1.60 -6.18
CA PRO A 149 -8.71 -1.91 -6.26
C PRO A 149 -9.60 -0.69 -5.96
N GLY A 150 -10.49 -0.35 -6.90
CA GLY A 150 -11.31 0.87 -6.83
C GLY A 150 -12.57 0.78 -5.98
N ASN A 151 -12.74 -0.29 -5.21
CA ASN A 151 -13.97 -0.66 -4.49
C ASN A 151 -14.07 -0.14 -3.05
N TYR A 152 -13.10 0.66 -2.61
CA TYR A 152 -13.07 1.25 -1.28
C TYR A 152 -13.29 2.76 -1.34
N SER A 153 -13.84 3.33 -0.27
CA SER A 153 -14.05 4.77 -0.12
C SER A 153 -12.81 5.47 0.47
N LEU A 154 -12.08 4.75 1.33
CA LEU A 154 -10.90 5.22 2.03
C LEU A 154 -9.75 4.22 1.81
N TYR A 155 -8.55 4.77 1.84
CA TYR A 155 -7.31 4.05 1.65
C TYR A 155 -6.26 4.65 2.59
N SER A 156 -5.36 3.81 3.10
CA SER A 156 -4.22 4.28 3.89
C SER A 156 -2.93 3.98 3.14
N VAL A 157 -1.99 4.93 3.13
CA VAL A 157 -0.70 4.80 2.46
C VAL A 157 0.41 4.69 3.49
N HIS A 158 1.17 3.61 3.43
CA HIS A 158 2.32 3.35 4.27
C HIS A 158 3.58 3.40 3.43
N ILE A 159 4.60 4.13 3.90
CA ILE A 159 5.85 4.34 3.18
C ILE A 159 7.02 3.96 4.06
N GLY A 160 8.01 3.30 3.47
CA GLY A 160 9.23 2.91 4.15
C GLY A 160 9.10 1.57 4.86
N ASN A 161 10.21 1.16 5.48
CA ASN A 161 10.29 -0.09 6.24
C ASN A 161 9.84 0.10 7.70
N THR A 162 9.81 1.33 8.19
CA THR A 162 9.34 1.66 9.53
C THR A 162 8.09 2.52 9.45
N PHE A 163 7.07 2.17 10.23
CA PHE A 163 5.80 2.88 10.24
C PHE A 163 5.99 4.29 10.82
N ARG A 164 5.84 5.31 9.98
CA ARG A 164 6.02 6.74 10.33
C ARG A 164 4.71 7.48 10.55
N GLY A 165 3.62 6.73 10.73
CA GLY A 165 2.27 7.23 10.83
C GLY A 165 1.40 6.77 9.66
N GLU A 166 0.10 6.92 9.84
CA GLU A 166 -0.90 6.60 8.84
C GLU A 166 -1.56 7.89 8.37
N GLN A 167 -1.61 8.07 7.05
CA GLN A 167 -2.44 9.10 6.45
C GLN A 167 -3.51 8.43 5.61
N SER A 168 -4.77 8.72 5.94
CA SER A 168 -5.93 8.21 5.23
C SER A 168 -6.34 9.21 4.15
N PHE A 169 -6.57 8.69 2.95
CA PHE A 169 -6.97 9.46 1.78
C PHE A 169 -8.24 8.87 1.19
N SER A 170 -9.09 9.74 0.65
CA SER A 170 -10.17 9.31 -0.22
C SER A 170 -9.63 8.80 -1.56
N LYS A 171 -10.43 8.00 -2.26
CA LYS A 171 -10.12 7.56 -3.64
C LYS A 171 -9.74 8.71 -4.57
N GLN A 172 -10.49 9.81 -4.49
CA GLN A 172 -10.29 10.98 -5.35
C GLN A 172 -8.95 11.66 -5.06
N GLN A 173 -8.51 11.70 -3.80
CA GLN A 173 -7.22 12.26 -3.42
C GLN A 173 -6.06 11.40 -3.93
N LEU A 174 -6.12 10.07 -3.75
CA LEU A 174 -5.07 9.18 -4.28
C LEU A 174 -4.98 9.20 -5.81
N TYR A 175 -6.12 9.31 -6.49
CA TYR A 175 -6.14 9.41 -7.94
C TYR A 175 -5.57 10.74 -8.44
N ALA A 176 -5.82 11.84 -7.73
CA ALA A 176 -5.34 13.17 -8.09
C ALA A 176 -3.85 13.40 -7.77
N GLY A 177 -3.24 12.52 -6.98
CA GLY A 177 -1.91 12.69 -6.44
C GLY A 177 -1.94 13.31 -5.04
N VAL A 178 -1.16 12.73 -4.13
CA VAL A 178 -1.03 13.21 -2.75
C VAL A 178 0.40 13.62 -2.45
N THR A 179 0.58 14.69 -1.67
CA THR A 179 1.90 15.07 -1.14
C THR A 179 1.91 14.85 0.36
N LEU A 180 2.81 13.98 0.82
CA LEU A 180 3.05 13.73 2.24
C LEU A 180 4.25 14.56 2.71
N HIS A 181 4.00 15.53 3.57
CA HIS A 181 5.07 16.23 4.27
C HIS A 181 5.37 15.51 5.58
N LEU A 182 6.57 14.96 5.68
CA LEU A 182 7.07 14.42 6.93
C LEU A 182 7.91 15.52 7.59
N ASN A 183 7.36 16.13 8.64
CA ASN A 183 8.08 17.05 9.50
C ASN A 183 8.45 16.31 10.78
N SER A 184 9.69 16.47 11.23
CA SER A 184 10.13 15.97 12.54
C SER A 184 9.57 16.82 13.67
#